data_AF-R7KTV5-F1
#
_entry.id   AF-R7KTV5-F1
#
_cell.length_a   1.000
_cell.length_b   1.000
_cell.length_c   1.000
_cell.angle_alpha   90.00
_cell.angle_beta   90.00
_cell.angle_gamma   90.00
#
_symmetry.space_group_name_H-M   'P 1'
#
loop_
_entity.id
_entity.type
_entity.pdbx_description
1 polymer ?
#
loop_
_entity_poly.entity_id
_entity_poly.type
_entity_poly.pdbx_seq_one_letter_code
_entity_poly.pdbx_strand_id
1 'polypeptide(L)' 'MAALYGKKRCASCEYWSGVRAPDACAERSKCGANEDGLCNNTKASFYKRKTKADYSGCTKWEKWSKLTKMR' A
#
# COMPACT_ATOMS: atom_id res chain seq x y z
N MET A 1 15.16 1.10 9.22
CA MET A 1 14.65 2.19 8.35
C MET A 1 13.28 1.80 7.78
N ALA A 2 12.30 2.70 7.79
CA ALA A 2 11.02 2.50 7.10
C ALA A 2 11.06 3.16 5.71
N ALA A 3 10.57 2.45 4.70
CA ALA A 3 10.35 3.01 3.38
C ALA A 3 9.05 3.85 3.36
N LEU A 4 9.07 4.94 2.60
CA LEU A 4 7.93 5.84 2.42
C LEU A 4 7.32 5.65 1.03
N TYR A 5 6.02 5.41 0.99
CA TYR A 5 5.27 5.09 -0.21
C TYR A 5 4.15 6.13 -0.44
N GLY A 6 4.37 7.07 -1.35
CA GLY A 6 3.44 8.16 -1.68
C GLY A 6 2.76 8.06 -3.05
N LYS A 7 3.02 7.02 -3.84
CA LYS A 7 2.38 6.77 -5.16
C LYS A 7 1.44 5.56 -5.09
N LYS A 8 0.78 5.22 -6.20
CA LYS A 8 -0.07 4.01 -6.36
C LYS A 8 0.73 2.72 -6.14
N ARG A 9 0.99 2.37 -4.88
CA ARG A 9 1.76 1.20 -4.44
C ARG A 9 0.91 0.37 -3.48
N CYS A 10 1.24 -0.90 -3.31
CA CYS A 10 0.51 -1.78 -2.40
C CYS A 10 0.48 -1.22 -0.97
N ALA A 11 1.59 -0.70 -0.44
CA ALA A 11 1.62 -0.11 0.89
C ALA A 11 0.65 1.07 1.09
N SER A 12 0.30 1.79 0.02
CA SER A 12 -0.64 2.92 0.04
C SER A 12 -2.04 2.54 -0.47
N CYS A 13 -2.31 1.24 -0.72
CA CYS A 13 -3.58 0.74 -1.22
C CYS A 13 -4.54 0.38 -0.08
N GLU A 14 -5.82 0.75 -0.14
CA GLU A 14 -6.81 0.40 0.89
C GLU A 14 -6.80 -1.10 1.21
N TYR A 15 -6.77 -1.95 0.18
CA TYR A 15 -6.93 -3.39 0.32
C TYR A 15 -5.66 -4.18 0.66
N TRP A 16 -4.51 -3.54 0.85
CA TRP A 16 -3.29 -4.27 1.18
C TRP A 16 -3.19 -4.50 2.70
N SER A 17 -2.91 -5.74 3.10
CA SER A 17 -3.00 -6.17 4.51
C SER A 17 -1.67 -6.18 5.26
N GLY A 18 -0.57 -5.75 4.64
CA GLY A 18 0.75 -5.80 5.27
C GLY A 18 0.95 -4.72 6.34
N VAL A 19 2.05 -4.81 7.09
CA VAL A 19 2.35 -3.86 8.17
C VAL A 19 2.66 -2.48 7.60
N ARG A 20 1.86 -1.49 7.96
CA ARG A 20 2.03 -0.10 7.51
C ARG A 20 1.45 0.91 8.49
N ALA A 21 1.97 2.13 8.44
CA ALA A 21 1.44 3.28 9.16
C ALA A 21 1.40 4.50 8.22
N PRO A 22 0.49 5.47 8.40
CA PRO A 22 0.64 6.77 7.73
C PRO A 22 1.88 7.50 8.26
N ASP A 23 2.48 8.36 7.44
CA ASP A 23 3.49 9.31 7.92
C ASP A 23 2.86 10.42 8.77
N ALA A 24 3.69 11.31 9.33
CA ALA A 24 3.22 12.37 10.22
C ALA A 24 2.19 13.30 9.55
N CYS A 25 2.29 13.47 8.23
CA CYS A 25 1.39 14.29 7.43
C CYS A 25 0.26 13.51 6.74
N ALA A 26 0.18 12.18 6.90
CA ALA A 26 -0.77 11.32 6.19
C ALA A 26 -0.72 11.49 4.65
N GLU A 27 0.47 11.75 4.11
CA GLU A 27 0.76 11.84 2.67
C GLU A 27 1.26 10.50 2.11
N ARG A 28 2.03 9.76 2.91
CA ARG A 28 2.75 8.54 2.53
C ARG A 28 2.50 7.42 3.52
N SER A 29 2.55 6.19 3.01
CA SER A 29 2.57 5.00 3.84
C SER A 29 4.02 4.67 4.26
N LYS A 30 4.26 4.58 5.56
CA LYS A 30 5.46 4.06 6.22
C LYS A 30 5.34 2.54 6.34
N CYS A 31 6.27 1.81 5.76
CA CYS A 31 6.28 0.35 5.79
C CYS A 31 7.74 -0.15 5.73
N GLY A 32 8.02 -1.37 6.19
CA GLY A 32 9.35 -1.96 6.00
C GLY A 32 9.62 -2.19 4.52
N ALA A 33 10.86 -1.94 4.06
CA ALA A 33 11.21 -2.02 2.64
C ALA A 33 10.99 -3.40 2.01
N ASN A 34 10.99 -4.46 2.81
CA ASN A 34 10.80 -5.85 2.40
C ASN A 34 9.54 -6.48 3.03
N GLU A 35 8.59 -5.65 3.48
CA GLU A 35 7.33 -6.17 4.02
C GLU A 35 6.46 -6.72 2.90
N ASP A 36 6.05 -7.98 3.09
CA ASP A 36 5.05 -8.64 2.29
C ASP A 36 3.67 -8.42 2.91
N GLY A 37 2.69 -8.16 2.07
CA GLY A 37 1.28 -8.13 2.47
C GLY A 37 0.41 -8.85 1.45
N LEU A 38 -0.80 -9.20 1.86
CA LEU A 38 -1.78 -9.79 0.94
C LEU A 38 -2.60 -8.69 0.29
N CYS A 39 -3.00 -8.90 -0.96
CA CYS A 39 -4.02 -8.08 -1.58
C CYS A 39 -5.41 -8.67 -1.29
N ASN A 40 -6.26 -7.87 -0.64
CA ASN A 40 -7.65 -8.22 -0.37
C ASN A 40 -8.63 -7.63 -1.40
N ASN A 41 -8.15 -7.01 -2.48
CA ASN A 41 -9.02 -6.48 -3.52
C ASN A 41 -9.47 -7.63 -4.44
N THR A 42 -10.74 -8.00 -4.36
CA THR A 42 -11.36 -9.04 -5.21
C THR A 42 -11.31 -8.72 -6.70
N LYS A 43 -11.18 -7.43 -7.06
CA LYS A 43 -11.09 -6.96 -8.45
C LYS A 43 -9.67 -7.02 -9.01
N ALA A 44 -8.65 -7.17 -8.16
CA ALA A 44 -7.25 -7.20 -8.59
C ALA A 44 -6.83 -8.62 -9.01
N SER A 45 -5.97 -8.73 -10.04
CA SER A 45 -5.45 -10.02 -10.55
C SER A 45 -4.65 -10.82 -9.52
N PHE A 46 -4.22 -10.18 -8.43
CA PHE A 46 -3.44 -10.77 -7.36
C PHE A 46 -4.21 -10.83 -6.04
N TYR A 47 -5.55 -10.85 -6.10
CA TYR A 47 -6.40 -11.17 -4.96
C TYR A 47 -5.90 -12.43 -4.22
N LYS A 48 -5.78 -12.35 -2.90
CA LYS A 48 -5.22 -13.39 -2.00
C LYS A 48 -3.77 -13.80 -2.30
N ARG A 49 -3.03 -13.06 -3.13
CA ARG A 49 -1.59 -13.29 -3.35
C ARG A 49 -0.74 -12.36 -2.50
N LYS A 50 0.46 -12.82 -2.14
CA LYS A 50 1.48 -11.99 -1.51
C LYS A 50 1.99 -10.96 -2.52
N THR A 51 2.11 -9.72 -2.08
CA THR A 51 2.64 -8.60 -2.84
C THR A 51 3.54 -7.76 -1.94
N LYS A 52 4.64 -7.29 -2.51
CA LYS A 52 5.54 -6.38 -1.81
C LYS A 52 4.91 -5.02 -1.59
N ALA A 53 5.27 -4.37 -0.50
CA ALA A 53 4.88 -3.01 -0.16
C ALA A 53 5.11 -1.99 -1.30
N ASP A 54 6.21 -2.13 -2.04
CA ASP A 54 6.61 -1.21 -3.11
C ASP A 54 5.95 -1.49 -4.47
N TYR A 55 5.24 -2.61 -4.60
CA TYR A 55 4.62 -3.02 -5.86
C TYR A 55 3.62 -1.98 -6.36
N SER A 56 3.84 -1.46 -7.57
CA SER A 56 2.99 -0.43 -8.20
C SER A 56 2.19 -0.91 -9.41
N GLY A 57 2.22 -2.20 -9.72
CA GLY A 57 1.50 -2.78 -10.87
C GLY A 57 -0.01 -2.99 -10.65
N CYS A 58 -0.55 -2.55 -9.51
CA CYS A 58 -1.97 -2.67 -9.19
C CYS A 58 -2.83 -1.73 -10.05
N THR A 59 -3.50 -2.25 -11.07
CA THR A 59 -4.44 -1.45 -11.88
C THR A 59 -5.74 -1.13 -11.13
N LYS A 60 -6.09 -1.92 -10.13
CA LYS A 60 -7.24 -1.71 -9.24
C LYS A 60 -6.83 -1.11 -7.89
N TRP A 61 -5.79 -0.29 -7.91
CA TRP A 61 -5.34 0.40 -6.71
C TRP A 61 -6.38 1.42 -6.28
N GLU A 62 -6.69 1.43 -4.98
CA GLU A 62 -7.53 2.45 -4.37
C GLU A 62 -6.76 3.10 -3.23
N LYS A 63 -6.88 4.42 -3.11
CA LYS A 63 -6.15 5.19 -2.10
C LYS A 63 -6.54 4.70 -0.71
N TRP A 64 -5.53 4.38 0.11
CA TRP A 64 -5.76 4.06 1.51
C TRP A 64 -6.37 5.27 2.23
N SER A 65 -7.52 5.06 2.87
CA SER A 65 -8.30 6.04 3.62
C SER A 65 -7.50 6.80 4.68
N LYS A 66 -6.46 6.19 5.25
CA LYS A 66 -5.54 6.85 6.19
C LYS A 66 -4.60 7.88 5.55
N LEU A 67 -4.47 7.90 4.22
CA LEU A 67 -3.64 8.84 3.47
C LEU A 67 -4.47 10.00 2.92
N THR A 68 -4.77 10.97 3.76
CA THR A 68 -5.67 12.09 3.45
C THR A 68 -5.04 13.12 2.51
N LYS A 69 -3.71 13.26 2.50
CA LYS A 69 -2.98 14.29 1.72
C LYS A 69 -2.26 13.76 0.49
N MET A 70 -2.39 12.47 0.19
CA MET A 70 -1.75 11.84 -0.97
C MET A 70 -2.30 12.45 -2.26
N ARG A 71 -1.42 13.19 -2.98
CA ARG A 71 -1.69 13.89 -4.23
C ARG A 71 -1.04 13.18 -5.42
#